data_AF-A0A2T6K102-F1
#
_entry.id   AF-A0A2T6K102-F1
#
_cell.length_a   1.000
_cell.length_b   1.000
_cell.length_c   1.000
_cell.angle_alpha   90.00
_cell.angle_beta   90.00
_cell.angle_gamma   90.00
#
_symmetry.space_group_name_H-M   'P 1'
#
loop_
_entity.id
_entity.type
_entity.pdbx_description
1 polymer ?
#
loop_
_entity_poly.entity_id
_entity_poly.type
_entity_poly.pdbx_seq_one_letter_code
_entity_poly.pdbx_strand_id
1 'polypeptide(L)' 'MAQLSFKNIYKKYDQDTTIVKDFNLEVNDGEFIVLVGPSGCGKSTTLRMIAGLEGE' A
#
# COMPACT_ATOMS: atom_id res chain seq x y z
N MET A 1 -10.81 7.12 -17.00
CA MET A 1 -10.81 7.76 -15.68
C MET A 1 -10.83 6.66 -14.63
N ALA A 2 -9.90 6.70 -13.69
CA ALA A 2 -9.76 5.70 -12.63
C ALA A 2 -9.44 6.38 -11.30
N GLN A 3 -9.99 5.82 -10.23
CA GLN A 3 -9.73 6.24 -8.85
C GLN A 3 -9.12 5.05 -8.10
N LEU A 4 -8.16 5.31 -7.22
CA LEU A 4 -7.59 4.30 -6.33
C LEU A 4 -8.01 4.61 -4.88
N SER A 5 -8.52 3.60 -4.19
CA SER A 5 -8.89 3.72 -2.77
C SER A 5 -8.37 2.53 -1.99
N PHE A 6 -7.55 2.83 -0.98
CA PHE A 6 -7.21 1.92 0.09
C PHE A 6 -7.97 2.34 1.34
N LYS A 7 -8.68 1.37 1.94
CA LYS A 7 -9.46 1.56 3.17
C LYS A 7 -9.05 0.50 4.18
N ASN A 8 -8.49 0.95 5.30
CA ASN A 8 -8.05 0.12 6.42
C ASN A 8 -7.22 -1.09 5.98
N ILE A 9 -6.22 -0.86 5.11
CA ILE A 9 -5.39 -1.94 4.57
C ILE A 9 -4.36 -2.39 5.60
N TYR A 10 -4.24 -3.71 5.73
CA TYR A 10 -3.22 -4.38 6.51
C TYR A 10 -2.47 -5.39 5.64
N LYS A 11 -1.15 -5.46 5.78
CA LYS A 11 -0.35 -6.54 5.23
C LYS A 11 0.66 -7.04 6.25
N LYS A 12 0.63 -8.35 6.44
CA LYS A 12 1.58 -9.13 7.23
C LYS A 12 2.18 -10.20 6.31
N TYR A 13 3.42 -10.59 6.56
CA TYR A 13 4.06 -11.72 5.88
C TYR A 13 4.20 -12.92 6.81
N ASP A 14 4.64 -12.69 8.05
CA ASP A 14 4.68 -13.64 9.14
C ASP A 14 3.70 -13.21 10.26
N GLN A 15 3.56 -14.03 11.30
CA GLN A 15 2.59 -13.76 12.37
C GLN A 15 2.89 -12.46 13.14
N ASP A 16 4.17 -12.07 13.20
CA ASP A 16 4.64 -11.00 14.08
C ASP A 16 4.94 -9.68 13.36
N THR A 17 5.21 -9.71 12.05
CA THR A 17 5.63 -8.51 11.31
C THR A 17 4.49 -7.93 10.48
N THR A 18 3.90 -6.86 11.00
CA THR A 18 2.96 -6.03 10.25
C THR A 18 3.72 -4.95 9.50
N ILE A 19 3.80 -5.08 8.17
CA ILE A 19 4.52 -4.13 7.30
C ILE A 19 3.64 -2.94 6.93
N VAL A 20 2.35 -3.19 6.67
CA VAL A 20 1.35 -2.15 6.41
C VAL A 20 0.27 -2.29 7.46
N LYS A 21 -0.01 -1.21 8.20
CA LYS A 21 -0.97 -1.19 9.31
C LYS A 21 -1.92 -0.01 9.14
N ASP A 22 -3.21 -0.30 9.05
CA ASP A 22 -4.29 0.71 8.94
C ASP A 22 -4.03 1.76 7.85
N PHE A 23 -3.60 1.30 6.67
CA PHE A 23 -3.25 2.20 5.58
C PHE A 23 -4.51 2.64 4.83
N ASN A 24 -4.69 3.95 4.76
CA ASN A 24 -5.81 4.61 4.10
C ASN A 24 -5.26 5.63 3.11
N LEU A 25 -5.71 5.55 1.85
CA LEU A 25 -5.28 6.46 0.79
C LEU A 25 -6.38 6.57 -0.26
N GLU A 26 -6.69 7.78 -0.67
CA GLU A 26 -7.53 8.05 -1.84
C GLU A 26 -6.69 8.80 -2.86
N VAL A 27 -6.69 8.32 -4.11
CA VAL A 27 -6.00 8.96 -5.23
C VAL A 27 -7.01 9.21 -6.33
N ASN A 28 -7.18 10.47 -6.70
CA ASN A 28 -8.11 10.90 -7.72
C ASN A 28 -7.49 10.80 -9.13
N ASP A 29 -8.35 10.84 -10.15
CA ASP A 29 -7.93 10.81 -11.55
C ASP A 29 -6.97 11.98 -11.84
N GLY A 30 -5.80 11.68 -12.38
CA GLY A 30 -4.76 12.66 -12.72
C GLY A 30 -3.79 13.03 -11.60
N GLU A 31 -3.95 12.52 -10.38
CA GLU A 31 -2.99 12.77 -9.30
C GLU A 31 -1.68 11.97 -9.48
N PHE A 32 -0.56 12.61 -9.13
CA PHE A 32 0.76 11.98 -9.11
C PHE A 32 1.27 11.88 -7.68
N ILE A 33 1.38 10.65 -7.17
CA ILE A 33 1.73 10.38 -5.76
C ILE A 33 3.12 9.76 -5.67
N VAL A 34 3.88 10.17 -4.64
CA VAL A 34 5.19 9.60 -4.29
C VAL A 34 5.12 9.03 -2.87
N LEU A 35 5.53 7.77 -2.69
CA LEU A 35 5.69 7.16 -1.38
C LEU A 35 7.13 7.33 -0.89
N VAL A 36 7.32 8.02 0.25
CA VAL A 36 8.64 8.28 0.86
C VAL A 36 8.70 7.74 2.28
N GLY A 37 9.87 7.26 2.70
CA GLY A 37 10.10 6.73 4.04
C GLY A 37 11.32 5.81 4.11
N PRO A 38 11.77 5.42 5.32
CA PRO A 38 12.95 4.60 5.54
C PRO A 38 12.82 3.20 4.93
N SER A 39 13.93 2.46 4.83
CA SER A 39 13.89 1.05 4.37
C SER A 39 12.96 0.22 5.27
N GLY A 40 12.20 -0.71 4.67
CA GLY A 40 11.28 -1.59 5.41
C GLY A 40 9.91 -0.99 5.78
N CYS A 41 9.64 0.30 5.52
CA CYS A 41 8.36 0.93 5.91
C CYS A 41 7.14 0.58 5.03
N GLY A 42 7.23 -0.44 4.17
CA GLY A 42 6.09 -0.92 3.38
C GLY A 42 5.85 -0.28 2.01
N LYS A 43 6.70 0.65 1.53
CA LYS A 43 6.51 1.32 0.20
C LYS A 43 6.32 0.32 -0.96
N SER A 44 7.30 -0.57 -1.14
CA SER A 44 7.27 -1.55 -2.23
C SER A 44 6.15 -2.56 -2.05
N THR A 45 5.85 -2.96 -0.81
CA THR A 45 4.70 -3.82 -0.50
C THR A 45 3.39 -3.14 -0.90
N THR A 46 3.17 -1.87 -0.58
CA THR A 46 1.99 -1.12 -1.01
C THR A 46 1.87 -1.05 -2.54
N LEU A 47 2.96 -0.72 -3.25
CA LEU A 47 2.94 -0.67 -4.72
C LEU A 47 2.66 -2.05 -5.35
N ARG A 48 3.21 -3.13 -4.77
CA ARG A 48 2.95 -4.50 -5.24
C ARG A 48 1.51 -4.94 -4.97
N MET A 49 0.90 -4.51 -3.87
CA MET A 49 -0.54 -4.72 -3.63
C MET A 49 -1.39 -4.02 -4.70
N ILE A 50 -1.08 -2.77 -5.06
CA ILE A 50 -1.76 -2.05 -6.16
C ILE A 50 -1.65 -2.84 -7.47
N ALA A 51 -0.48 -3.38 -7.77
CA ALA A 51 -0.21 -4.14 -8.98
C ALA A 51 -0.81 -5.57 -8.97
N GLY A 52 -1.40 -6.02 -7.85
CA GLY A 52 -1.90 -7.40 -7.71
C GLY A 52 -0.78 -8.45 -7.64
N LEU A 53 0.42 -8.06 -7.21
CA LEU A 53 1.61 -8.92 -7.14
C LEU A 53 1.89 -9.47 -5.75
N GLU A 54 1.17 -9.00 -4.73
CA GLU A 54 1.13 -9.63 -3.41
C GLU A 54 -0.06 -10.59 -3.37
N GLY A 55 0.17 -11.86 -3.05
CA GLY A 55 -0.90 -12.82 -2.77
C GLY A 55 -1.55 -12.61 -1.40
N GLU A 56 -2.56 -13.40 -1.07
CA GLU A 56 -3.10 -13.50 0.29
C GLU A 56 -2.02 -13.92 1.29
#